data_AF-A0A7Y5UXC4-F1
#
_entry.id   AF-A0A7Y5UXC4-F1
#
_cell.length_a   1.000
_cell.length_b   1.000
_cell.length_c   1.000
_cell.angle_alpha   90.00
_cell.angle_beta   90.00
_cell.angle_gamma   90.00
#
_symmetry.space_group_name_H-M   'P 1'
#
loop_
_entity.id
_entity.type
_entity.pdbx_description
1 polymer ?
#
loop_
_entity_poly.entity_id
_entity_poly.type
_entity_poly.pdbx_seq_one_letter_code
_entity_poly.pdbx_strand_id
1 'polypeptide(L)'
;PRWLACLYMVVIFVFVLVYSRLRVEAGLALEFIYPYGYPRRMLIYGFGADSILMGGHGPQGLTAFYVAGFLARFHYPMWAGAFTLESLRLADAVEVRQRQMMRWLTAILLLGVVMAVANYLTYNYDHGLNYFEGNPGNADWRTRTVKQEFSELNNYVLNPEGINHVRLYYGLGGALVTFLLAAARLAWIGFPLHPVGYVLATAYGDTSPMWWPFLLIWILKSLLLRYGGLRSYRRLLPAFVGFIIGHYLVGGLGWSLLSTYATPDIAHRYYTIFG
;
A
#
# COMPACT_ATOMS: atom_id res chain seq x y z
N PRO A 1 -7.04 17.93 -17.41
CA PRO A 1 -6.24 17.84 -18.65
C PRO A 1 -5.80 16.40 -18.99
N ARG A 2 -5.81 16.02 -20.28
CA ARG A 2 -5.47 14.65 -20.72
C ARG A 2 -4.04 14.25 -20.37
N TRP A 3 -3.07 15.16 -20.51
CA TRP A 3 -1.67 14.90 -20.18
C TRP A 3 -1.48 14.49 -18.70
N LEU A 4 -2.21 15.14 -17.79
CA LEU A 4 -2.15 14.85 -16.35
C LEU A 4 -2.70 13.45 -16.06
N ALA A 5 -3.79 13.06 -16.72
CA ALA A 5 -4.36 11.73 -16.57
C ALA A 5 -3.41 10.64 -17.09
N CYS A 6 -2.80 10.84 -18.27
CA CYS A 6 -1.79 9.92 -18.81
C CYS A 6 -0.59 9.80 -17.87
N LEU A 7 -0.06 10.92 -17.38
CA LEU A 7 1.07 10.93 -16.47
C LEU A 7 0.75 10.26 -15.14
N TYR A 8 -0.42 10.51 -14.58
CA TYR A 8 -0.89 9.87 -13.36
C TYR A 8 -1.01 8.35 -13.52
N MET A 9 -1.52 7.88 -14.65
CA MET A 9 -1.57 6.46 -14.96
C MET A 9 -0.17 5.85 -15.06
N VAL A 10 0.78 6.53 -15.73
CA VAL A 10 2.18 6.10 -15.80
C VAL A 10 2.79 6.00 -14.40
N VAL A 11 2.59 7.00 -13.53
CA VAL A 11 3.08 6.96 -12.15
C VAL A 11 2.49 5.77 -11.41
N ILE A 12 1.18 5.53 -11.49
CA ILE A 12 0.54 4.36 -10.86
C ILE A 12 1.18 3.05 -11.34
N PHE A 13 1.39 2.89 -12.66
CA PHE A 13 2.05 1.70 -13.21
C PHE A 13 3.48 1.53 -12.70
N VAL A 14 4.26 2.61 -12.58
CA VAL A 14 5.61 2.56 -11.99
C VAL A 14 5.54 2.05 -10.55
N PHE A 15 4.59 2.54 -9.74
CA PHE A 15 4.41 2.04 -8.38
C PHE A 15 4.04 0.54 -8.35
N VAL A 16 3.16 0.07 -9.25
CA VAL A 16 2.80 -1.36 -9.36
C VAL A 16 4.02 -2.22 -9.71
N LEU A 17 4.87 -1.74 -10.63
CA LEU A 17 6.10 -2.44 -11.02
C LEU A 17 7.10 -2.50 -9.88
N VAL A 18 7.31 -1.39 -9.17
CA VAL A 18 8.21 -1.33 -8.00
C VAL A 18 7.71 -2.29 -6.92
N TYR A 19 6.42 -2.27 -6.60
CA TYR A 19 5.84 -3.19 -5.61
C TYR A 19 5.97 -4.66 -6.00
N SER A 20 5.69 -4.98 -7.27
CA SER A 20 5.90 -6.34 -7.80
C SER A 20 7.35 -6.79 -7.64
N ARG A 21 8.34 -5.91 -7.93
CA ARG A 21 9.76 -6.21 -7.71
C ARG A 21 10.11 -6.39 -6.23
N LEU A 22 9.58 -5.53 -5.36
CA LEU A 22 9.78 -5.65 -3.91
C LEU A 22 9.32 -7.02 -3.41
N ARG A 23 8.15 -7.50 -3.86
CA ARG A 23 7.66 -8.85 -3.50
C ARG A 23 8.55 -9.97 -4.02
N VAL A 24 8.97 -9.90 -5.28
CA VAL A 24 9.82 -10.94 -5.90
C VAL A 24 11.21 -10.99 -5.25
N GLU A 25 11.82 -9.84 -4.99
CA GLU A 25 13.20 -9.76 -4.47
C GLU A 25 13.29 -10.07 -2.98
N ALA A 26 12.36 -9.54 -2.18
CA ALA A 26 12.43 -9.64 -0.72
C ALA A 26 11.48 -10.68 -0.13
N GLY A 27 10.60 -11.30 -0.93
CA GLY A 27 9.62 -12.28 -0.46
C GLY A 27 8.65 -11.69 0.56
N LEU A 28 8.32 -10.41 0.39
CA LEU A 28 7.54 -9.64 1.36
C LEU A 28 6.10 -10.13 1.40
N ALA A 29 5.73 -10.78 2.50
CA ALA A 29 4.34 -11.05 2.85
C ALA A 29 3.69 -9.81 3.51
N LEU A 30 3.83 -8.65 2.88
CA LEU A 30 3.24 -7.40 3.35
C LEU A 30 2.37 -6.80 2.26
N GLU A 31 1.09 -6.66 2.60
CA GLU A 31 0.10 -6.08 1.71
C GLU A 31 0.18 -4.54 1.70
N PHE A 32 0.42 -3.95 2.87
CA PHE A 32 0.45 -2.52 3.10
C PHE A 32 1.85 -1.94 2.86
N ILE A 33 2.36 -1.95 1.64
CA ILE A 33 3.57 -1.19 1.27
C ILE A 33 3.22 -0.26 0.12
N TYR A 34 2.41 0.76 0.43
CA TYR A 34 2.10 1.82 -0.51
C TYR A 34 2.05 3.18 0.17
N PRO A 35 2.82 4.17 -0.29
CA PRO A 35 2.76 5.51 0.25
C PRO A 35 1.43 6.16 -0.18
N TYR A 36 0.51 6.30 0.78
CA TYR A 36 -0.87 6.76 0.51
C TYR A 36 -0.92 8.14 -0.14
N GLY A 37 -1.61 8.24 -1.27
CA GLY A 37 -1.83 9.50 -1.98
C GLY A 37 -0.58 10.10 -2.63
N TYR A 38 0.61 9.50 -2.45
CA TYR A 38 1.86 10.00 -3.01
C TYR A 38 1.90 10.02 -4.54
N PRO A 39 1.37 9.04 -5.29
CA PRO A 39 1.33 9.12 -6.75
C PRO A 39 0.68 10.41 -7.27
N ARG A 40 -0.38 10.88 -6.60
CA ARG A 40 -1.05 12.14 -6.92
C ARG A 40 -0.25 13.33 -6.40
N ARG A 41 0.15 13.29 -5.12
CA ARG A 41 0.90 14.37 -4.48
C ARG A 41 2.24 14.65 -5.16
N MET A 42 2.94 13.64 -5.68
CA MET A 42 4.17 13.81 -6.45
C MET A 42 3.95 14.67 -7.70
N LEU A 43 2.81 14.49 -8.38
CA LEU A 43 2.46 15.33 -9.53
C LEU A 43 2.11 16.76 -9.10
N ILE A 44 1.36 16.92 -8.01
CA ILE A 44 1.06 18.26 -7.48
C ILE A 44 2.35 18.97 -7.04
N TYR A 45 3.25 18.29 -6.34
CA TYR A 45 4.52 18.88 -5.88
C TYR A 45 5.48 19.19 -7.03
N GLY A 46 5.50 18.36 -8.08
CA GLY A 46 6.40 18.53 -9.22
C GLY A 46 5.94 19.58 -10.24
N PHE A 47 4.63 19.71 -10.47
CA PHE A 47 4.07 20.61 -11.47
C PHE A 47 3.39 21.85 -10.88
N GLY A 48 3.08 21.85 -9.57
CA GLY A 48 2.25 22.88 -8.94
C GLY A 48 0.75 22.63 -9.13
N ALA A 49 -0.04 23.06 -8.15
CA ALA A 49 -1.50 23.04 -8.26
C ALA A 49 -2.01 24.15 -9.20
N ASP A 50 -1.29 25.28 -9.23
CA ASP A 50 -1.52 26.41 -10.12
C ASP A 50 -1.51 26.01 -11.61
N SER A 51 -0.53 25.23 -12.07
CA SER A 51 -0.43 24.79 -13.46
C SER A 51 -1.60 23.89 -13.87
N ILE A 52 -2.10 23.08 -12.93
CA ILE A 52 -3.26 22.19 -13.14
C ILE A 52 -4.56 23.02 -13.23
N LEU A 53 -4.69 24.07 -12.41
CA LEU A 53 -5.83 24.99 -12.44
C LEU A 53 -5.83 25.89 -13.68
N MET A 54 -4.66 26.42 -14.06
CA MET A 54 -4.46 27.28 -15.24
C MET A 54 -4.57 26.52 -16.57
N GLY A 55 -4.47 25.18 -16.56
CA GLY A 55 -4.59 24.30 -17.73
C GLY A 55 -6.00 24.19 -18.35
N GLY A 56 -6.87 25.18 -18.16
CA GLY A 56 -8.15 25.33 -18.87
C GLY A 56 -9.37 24.63 -18.27
N HIS A 57 -9.25 24.04 -17.08
CA HIS A 57 -10.38 23.34 -16.41
C HIS A 57 -10.73 23.91 -15.02
N GLY A 58 -9.99 24.91 -14.54
CA GLY A 58 -10.22 25.55 -13.24
C GLY A 58 -10.37 24.54 -12.09
N PRO A 59 -11.18 24.86 -11.07
CA PRO A 59 -11.42 23.98 -9.93
C PRO A 59 -11.98 22.61 -10.32
N GLN A 60 -12.75 22.51 -11.41
CA GLN A 60 -13.37 21.25 -11.85
C GLN A 60 -12.30 20.22 -12.26
N GLY A 61 -11.23 20.67 -12.91
CA GLY A 61 -10.10 19.82 -13.29
C GLY A 61 -9.38 19.24 -12.08
N LEU A 62 -9.16 20.07 -11.06
CA LEU A 62 -8.52 19.66 -9.81
C LEU A 62 -9.43 18.72 -9.00
N THR A 63 -10.73 19.00 -8.94
CA THR A 63 -11.72 18.11 -8.33
C THR A 63 -11.74 16.74 -9.00
N ALA A 64 -11.79 16.68 -10.34
CA ALA A 64 -11.73 15.43 -11.07
C ALA A 64 -10.43 14.65 -10.81
N PHE A 65 -9.30 15.35 -10.69
CA PHE A 65 -8.01 14.75 -10.34
C PHE A 65 -7.98 14.21 -8.91
N TYR A 66 -8.58 14.92 -7.95
CA TYR A 66 -8.72 14.46 -6.57
C TYR A 66 -9.63 13.25 -6.45
N VAL A 67 -10.76 13.23 -7.17
CA VAL A 67 -11.65 12.07 -7.26
C VAL A 67 -10.89 10.87 -7.83
N ALA A 68 -10.13 11.05 -8.92
CA ALA A 68 -9.27 10.01 -9.49
C ALA A 68 -8.17 9.51 -8.53
N GLY A 69 -7.98 10.15 -7.38
CA GLY A 69 -7.18 9.66 -6.26
C GLY A 69 -7.50 8.22 -5.87
N PHE A 70 -8.76 7.77 -6.02
CA PHE A 70 -9.15 6.41 -5.69
C PHE A 70 -8.35 5.35 -6.46
N LEU A 71 -7.89 5.65 -7.69
CA LEU A 71 -7.12 4.72 -8.53
C LEU A 71 -5.76 4.37 -7.92
N ALA A 72 -5.16 5.30 -7.19
CA ALA A 72 -3.94 5.07 -6.43
C ALA A 72 -4.23 4.71 -4.97
N ARG A 73 -5.47 4.85 -4.51
CA ARG A 73 -5.78 4.74 -3.09
C ARG A 73 -6.13 3.31 -2.73
N PHE A 74 -5.50 2.84 -1.65
CA PHE A 74 -5.64 1.45 -1.21
C PHE A 74 -5.19 0.45 -2.29
N HIS A 75 -5.21 -0.83 -1.95
CA HIS A 75 -4.51 -1.90 -2.65
C HIS A 75 -4.93 -2.17 -4.11
N TYR A 76 -5.78 -1.35 -4.74
CA TYR A 76 -6.39 -1.67 -6.04
C TYR A 76 -5.36 -1.98 -7.15
N PRO A 77 -4.32 -1.16 -7.40
CA PRO A 77 -3.31 -1.48 -8.40
C PRO A 77 -2.43 -2.67 -8.02
N MET A 78 -2.26 -2.90 -6.71
CA MET A 78 -1.39 -3.95 -6.16
C MET A 78 -2.05 -5.33 -6.16
N TRP A 79 -3.33 -5.39 -5.78
CA TRP A 79 -4.18 -6.58 -5.87
C TRP A 79 -4.44 -6.95 -7.32
N ALA A 80 -4.77 -5.97 -8.16
CA ALA A 80 -4.96 -6.21 -9.58
C ALA A 80 -3.67 -6.65 -10.29
N GLY A 81 -2.49 -6.24 -9.81
CA GLY A 81 -1.19 -6.59 -10.38
C GLY A 81 -0.54 -7.82 -9.74
N ALA A 82 0.02 -7.68 -8.54
CA ALA A 82 0.87 -8.70 -7.93
C ALA A 82 0.10 -9.98 -7.58
N PHE A 83 -1.09 -9.86 -6.98
CA PHE A 83 -1.87 -11.03 -6.57
C PHE A 83 -2.47 -11.79 -7.75
N THR A 84 -2.87 -11.10 -8.82
CA THR A 84 -3.33 -11.78 -10.05
C THR A 84 -2.17 -12.53 -10.71
N LEU A 85 -0.96 -11.95 -10.74
CA LEU A 85 0.24 -12.62 -11.26
C LEU A 85 0.61 -13.86 -10.43
N GLU A 86 0.57 -13.76 -9.10
CA GLU A 86 0.78 -14.90 -8.20
C GLU A 86 -0.28 -15.99 -8.43
N SER A 87 -1.55 -15.60 -8.57
CA SER A 87 -2.66 -16.52 -8.85
C SER A 87 -2.49 -17.24 -10.20
N LEU A 88 -2.05 -16.51 -11.23
CA LEU A 88 -1.75 -17.09 -12.56
C LEU A 88 -0.55 -18.03 -12.50
N ARG A 89 0.47 -17.72 -11.71
CA ARG A 89 1.64 -18.61 -11.53
C ARG A 89 1.29 -19.86 -10.75
N LEU A 90 0.40 -19.77 -9.76
CA LEU A 90 -0.16 -20.91 -9.06
C LEU A 90 -1.04 -21.77 -9.99
N ALA A 91 -1.84 -21.13 -10.85
CA ALA A 91 -2.64 -21.82 -11.85
C ALA A 91 -1.74 -22.65 -12.79
N ASP A 92 -0.64 -22.06 -13.24
CA ASP A 92 0.37 -22.71 -14.09
C ASP A 92 1.03 -23.92 -13.39
N ALA A 93 1.37 -23.78 -12.11
CA ALA A 93 1.97 -24.86 -11.32
C ALA A 93 1.04 -26.05 -11.06
N VAL A 94 -0.28 -25.84 -11.10
CA VAL A 94 -1.31 -26.89 -10.93
C VAL A 94 -1.96 -27.27 -12.28
N GLU A 95 -1.34 -26.86 -13.40
CA GLU A 95 -1.79 -27.16 -14.77
C GLU A 95 -3.23 -26.71 -15.08
N VAL A 96 -3.71 -25.67 -14.39
CA VAL A 96 -5.02 -25.07 -14.66
C VAL A 96 -4.94 -24.23 -15.93
N ARG A 97 -5.88 -24.45 -16.86
CA ARG A 97 -5.94 -23.71 -18.12
C ARG A 97 -6.09 -22.21 -17.85
N GLN A 98 -5.09 -21.41 -18.24
CA GLN A 98 -5.05 -19.95 -18.01
C GLN A 98 -6.31 -19.22 -18.47
N ARG A 99 -6.89 -19.63 -19.61
CA ARG A 99 -8.15 -19.04 -20.12
C ARG A 99 -9.32 -19.24 -19.17
N GLN A 100 -9.38 -20.38 -18.50
CA GLN A 100 -10.42 -20.67 -17.50
C GLN A 100 -10.18 -19.84 -16.24
N MET A 101 -8.93 -19.73 -15.79
CA MET A 101 -8.55 -18.87 -14.66
C MET A 101 -8.93 -17.41 -14.92
N MET A 102 -8.59 -16.86 -16.09
CA MET A 102 -8.94 -15.47 -16.44
C MET A 102 -10.44 -15.23 -16.50
N ARG A 103 -11.23 -16.19 -16.99
CA ARG A 103 -12.70 -16.10 -16.98
C ARG A 103 -13.23 -16.04 -15.56
N TRP A 104 -12.76 -16.91 -14.67
CA TRP A 104 -13.18 -16.92 -13.27
C TRP A 104 -12.76 -15.67 -12.50
N LEU A 105 -11.50 -15.23 -12.65
CA LEU A 105 -11.00 -14.00 -12.04
C LEU A 105 -11.85 -12.80 -12.48
N THR A 106 -12.20 -12.72 -13.77
CA THR A 106 -13.06 -11.66 -14.30
C THR A 106 -14.48 -11.75 -13.75
N ALA A 107 -15.08 -12.94 -13.72
CA ALA A 107 -16.43 -13.15 -13.20
C ALA A 107 -16.53 -12.81 -11.71
N ILE A 108 -15.57 -13.26 -10.90
CA ILE A 108 -15.51 -12.98 -9.46
C ILE A 108 -15.26 -11.49 -9.21
N LEU A 109 -14.40 -10.84 -10.01
CA LEU A 109 -14.20 -9.39 -9.92
C LEU A 109 -15.51 -8.63 -10.17
N LEU A 110 -16.24 -8.96 -11.23
CA LEU A 110 -17.51 -8.31 -11.56
C LEU A 110 -18.55 -8.53 -10.46
N LEU A 111 -18.69 -9.77 -9.98
CA LEU A 111 -19.58 -10.10 -8.87
C LEU A 111 -19.19 -9.33 -7.60
N GLY A 112 -17.90 -9.30 -7.28
CA GLY A 112 -17.35 -8.59 -6.13
C GLY A 112 -17.62 -7.08 -6.20
N VAL A 113 -17.49 -6.47 -7.38
CA VAL A 113 -17.83 -5.05 -7.59
C VAL A 113 -19.32 -4.80 -7.37
N VAL A 114 -20.20 -5.64 -7.92
CA VAL A 114 -21.65 -5.49 -7.74
C VAL A 114 -22.04 -5.63 -6.27
N MET A 115 -21.54 -6.66 -5.58
CA MET A 115 -21.79 -6.86 -4.16
C MET A 115 -21.21 -5.73 -3.31
N ALA A 116 -20.00 -5.25 -3.63
CA ALA A 116 -19.37 -4.15 -2.90
C ALA A 116 -20.19 -2.87 -3.06
N VAL A 117 -20.64 -2.53 -4.27
CA VAL A 117 -21.47 -1.34 -4.51
C VAL A 117 -22.82 -1.46 -3.81
N ALA A 118 -23.50 -2.60 -3.93
CA ALA A 118 -24.80 -2.83 -3.30
C ALA A 118 -24.70 -2.72 -1.77
N ASN A 119 -23.78 -3.46 -1.16
CA ASN A 119 -23.57 -3.43 0.30
C ASN A 119 -23.14 -2.04 0.76
N TYR A 120 -22.21 -1.40 0.06
CA TYR A 120 -21.74 -0.08 0.42
C TYR A 120 -22.89 0.94 0.36
N LEU A 121 -23.68 0.98 -0.71
CA LEU A 121 -24.78 1.93 -0.84
C LEU A 121 -25.89 1.70 0.18
N THR A 122 -26.37 0.45 0.33
CA THR A 122 -27.45 0.13 1.27
C THR A 122 -27.06 0.48 2.71
N TYR A 123 -25.89 0.01 3.17
CA TYR A 123 -25.47 0.27 4.55
C TYR A 123 -25.18 1.75 4.82
N ASN A 124 -24.55 2.47 3.87
CA ASN A 124 -24.32 3.90 4.04
C ASN A 124 -25.63 4.70 4.02
N TYR A 125 -26.65 4.25 3.31
CA TYR A 125 -27.96 4.89 3.32
C TYR A 125 -28.67 4.69 4.67
N ASP A 126 -28.60 3.47 5.22
CA ASP A 126 -29.32 3.12 6.45
C ASP A 126 -28.62 3.63 7.73
N HIS A 127 -27.28 3.59 7.77
CA HIS A 127 -26.50 3.87 8.98
C HIS A 127 -25.61 5.12 8.84
N GLY A 128 -25.29 5.56 7.62
CA GLY A 128 -24.34 6.63 7.39
C GLY A 128 -22.87 6.20 7.47
N LEU A 129 -21.98 7.02 6.89
CA LEU A 129 -20.53 6.75 6.73
C LEU A 129 -19.77 6.57 8.06
N ASN A 130 -20.27 7.12 9.17
CA ASN A 130 -19.57 7.16 10.46
C ASN A 130 -19.66 5.87 11.29
N TYR A 131 -20.36 4.85 10.81
CA TYR A 131 -20.52 3.56 11.48
C TYR A 131 -19.62 2.46 10.90
N PHE A 132 -18.84 2.74 9.85
CA PHE A 132 -17.88 1.78 9.33
C PHE A 132 -16.67 1.69 10.27
N GLU A 133 -16.42 0.50 10.82
CA GLU A 133 -15.25 0.10 11.62
C GLU A 133 -15.13 0.67 13.05
N GLY A 134 -14.35 -0.06 13.88
CA GLY A 134 -14.50 -0.23 15.34
C GLY A 134 -14.31 0.98 16.26
N ASN A 135 -14.70 2.18 15.85
CA ASN A 135 -14.87 3.35 16.71
C ASN A 135 -16.06 4.23 16.24
N PRO A 136 -17.31 3.69 16.29
CA PRO A 136 -18.50 4.43 15.89
C PRO A 136 -18.66 5.73 16.69
N GLY A 137 -19.01 6.82 15.99
CA GLY A 137 -19.27 8.14 16.60
C GLY A 137 -18.07 9.11 16.67
N ASN A 138 -16.82 8.65 16.48
CA ASN A 138 -15.61 9.49 16.59
C ASN A 138 -14.96 9.88 15.24
N ALA A 139 -15.72 9.85 14.15
CA ALA A 139 -15.24 10.00 12.77
C ALA A 139 -14.15 8.98 12.41
N ASP A 140 -14.60 7.86 11.82
CA ASP A 140 -13.77 6.77 11.32
C ASP A 140 -12.63 7.25 10.38
N TRP A 141 -11.60 6.42 10.17
CA TRP A 141 -10.52 6.68 9.21
C TRP A 141 -11.05 7.06 7.82
N ARG A 142 -12.16 6.48 7.34
CA ARG A 142 -12.76 6.88 6.06
C ARG A 142 -13.23 8.32 6.11
N THR A 143 -13.99 8.69 7.14
CA THR A 143 -14.47 10.06 7.35
C THR A 143 -13.31 11.04 7.49
N ARG A 144 -12.29 10.71 8.31
CA ARG A 144 -11.08 11.55 8.46
C ARG A 144 -10.37 11.73 7.13
N THR A 145 -10.26 10.67 6.35
CA THR A 145 -9.54 10.75 5.08
C THR A 145 -10.35 11.49 4.02
N VAL A 146 -11.68 11.33 3.95
CA VAL A 146 -12.53 12.14 3.06
C VAL A 146 -12.42 13.62 3.42
N LYS A 147 -12.49 13.96 4.71
CA LYS A 147 -12.26 15.33 5.20
C LYS A 147 -10.87 15.84 4.83
N GLN A 148 -9.83 15.02 4.97
CA GLN A 148 -8.46 15.38 4.61
C GLN A 148 -8.34 15.67 3.10
N GLU A 149 -8.85 14.78 2.25
CA GLU A 149 -8.84 14.95 0.80
C GLU A 149 -9.58 16.22 0.36
N PHE A 150 -10.77 16.46 0.93
CA PHE A 150 -11.54 17.66 0.67
C PHE A 150 -10.81 18.92 1.15
N SER A 151 -10.24 18.91 2.36
CA SER A 151 -9.52 20.05 2.91
C SER A 151 -8.26 20.37 2.10
N GLU A 152 -7.52 19.35 1.65
CA GLU A 152 -6.36 19.51 0.76
C GLU A 152 -6.78 20.09 -0.59
N LEU A 153 -7.81 19.53 -1.23
CA LEU A 153 -8.36 20.06 -2.48
C LEU A 153 -8.79 21.52 -2.32
N ASN A 154 -9.58 21.82 -1.29
CA ASN A 154 -10.09 23.16 -1.02
C ASN A 154 -8.93 24.15 -0.80
N ASN A 155 -7.88 23.74 -0.08
CA ASN A 155 -6.70 24.56 0.09
C ASN A 155 -6.02 24.87 -1.26
N TYR A 156 -5.81 23.88 -2.12
CA TYR A 156 -5.20 24.12 -3.43
C TYR A 156 -6.06 24.96 -4.38
N VAL A 157 -7.40 24.92 -4.24
CA VAL A 157 -8.30 25.79 -5.00
C VAL A 157 -8.22 27.24 -4.52
N LEU A 158 -8.22 27.46 -3.21
CA LEU A 158 -8.22 28.80 -2.60
C LEU A 158 -6.82 29.45 -2.60
N ASN A 159 -5.79 28.63 -2.39
CA ASN A 159 -4.39 29.03 -2.36
C ASN A 159 -3.60 28.15 -3.34
N PRO A 160 -3.67 28.44 -4.65
CA PRO A 160 -2.88 27.72 -5.64
C PRO A 160 -1.38 27.87 -5.35
N GLU A 161 -0.74 26.76 -4.99
CA GLU A 161 0.70 26.71 -4.80
C GLU A 161 1.39 26.27 -6.11
N GLY A 162 2.52 26.90 -6.41
CA GLY A 162 3.43 26.46 -7.47
C GLY A 162 4.20 25.19 -7.10
N ILE A 163 5.30 24.95 -7.82
CA ILE A 163 6.16 23.78 -7.59
C ILE A 163 6.69 23.79 -6.15
N ASN A 164 6.49 22.68 -5.43
CA ASN A 164 7.05 22.51 -4.09
C ASN A 164 8.48 21.98 -4.19
N HIS A 165 9.44 22.90 -4.33
CA HIS A 165 10.85 22.59 -4.50
C HIS A 165 11.42 21.73 -3.36
N VAL A 166 11.03 22.00 -2.11
CA VAL A 166 11.52 21.25 -0.95
C VAL A 166 11.15 19.77 -1.07
N ARG A 167 9.87 19.47 -1.29
CA ARG A 167 9.39 18.08 -1.43
C ARG A 167 9.97 17.40 -2.66
N LEU A 168 10.14 18.14 -3.76
CA LEU A 168 10.78 17.65 -4.97
C LEU A 168 12.23 17.25 -4.73
N TYR A 169 13.03 18.10 -4.06
CA TYR A 169 14.42 17.80 -3.74
C TYR A 169 14.57 16.61 -2.78
N TYR A 170 13.70 16.49 -1.78
CA TYR A 170 13.71 15.29 -0.92
C TYR A 170 13.32 14.02 -1.70
N GLY A 171 12.36 14.10 -2.62
CA GLY A 171 12.01 12.98 -3.51
C GLY A 171 13.19 12.57 -4.40
N LEU A 172 13.87 13.54 -5.01
CA LEU A 172 15.08 13.29 -5.81
C LEU A 172 16.24 12.76 -4.96
N GLY A 173 16.40 13.25 -3.73
CA GLY A 173 17.38 12.74 -2.78
C GLY A 173 17.13 11.28 -2.41
N GLY A 174 15.88 10.91 -2.13
CA GLY A 174 15.50 9.51 -1.88
C GLY A 174 15.74 8.60 -3.09
N ALA A 175 15.45 9.11 -4.30
CA ALA A 175 15.76 8.40 -5.55
C ALA A 175 17.28 8.21 -5.74
N LEU A 176 18.08 9.24 -5.46
CA LEU A 176 19.54 9.19 -5.52
C LEU A 176 20.10 8.19 -4.51
N VAL A 177 19.65 8.20 -3.26
CA VAL A 177 20.08 7.23 -2.23
C VAL A 177 19.74 5.81 -2.67
N THR A 178 18.52 5.59 -3.17
CA THR A 178 18.11 4.27 -3.68
C THR A 178 18.99 3.80 -4.84
N PHE A 179 19.30 4.71 -5.77
CA PHE A 179 20.20 4.44 -6.89
C PHE A 179 21.62 4.10 -6.43
N LEU A 180 22.18 4.89 -5.50
CA LEU A 180 23.51 4.65 -4.95
C LEU A 180 23.59 3.31 -4.20
N LEU A 181 22.55 2.94 -3.44
CA LEU A 181 22.46 1.63 -2.79
C LEU A 181 22.40 0.48 -3.80
N ALA A 182 21.64 0.65 -4.88
CA ALA A 182 21.59 -0.32 -5.97
C ALA A 182 22.94 -0.47 -6.67
N ALA A 183 23.61 0.65 -6.98
CA ALA A 183 24.92 0.67 -7.61
C ALA A 183 26.01 0.06 -6.70
N ALA A 184 26.03 0.41 -5.41
CA ALA A 184 26.95 -0.16 -4.43
C ALA A 184 26.80 -1.68 -4.33
N ARG A 185 25.57 -2.19 -4.42
CA ARG A 185 25.29 -3.63 -4.40
C ARG A 185 25.77 -4.36 -5.66
N LEU A 186 25.80 -3.66 -6.81
CA LEU A 186 26.37 -4.20 -8.05
C LEU A 186 27.90 -4.16 -8.02
N ALA A 187 28.50 -3.14 -7.41
CA ALA A 187 29.95 -2.98 -7.33
C ALA A 187 30.61 -3.87 -6.25
N TRP A 188 29.93 -4.10 -5.13
CA TRP A 188 30.47 -4.83 -3.97
C TRP A 188 29.65 -6.07 -3.63
N ILE A 189 30.25 -7.24 -3.90
CA ILE A 189 29.67 -8.53 -3.52
C ILE A 189 29.58 -8.60 -1.99
N GLY A 190 28.35 -8.73 -1.48
CA GLY A 190 28.08 -8.83 -0.04
C GLY A 190 27.83 -7.51 0.67
N PHE A 191 27.61 -6.40 -0.06
CA PHE A 191 27.22 -5.13 0.56
C PHE A 191 25.97 -5.31 1.45
N PRO A 192 26.03 -4.93 2.74
CA PRO A 192 25.01 -5.31 3.72
C PRO A 192 23.70 -4.54 3.55
N LEU A 193 23.74 -3.29 3.05
CA LEU A 193 22.55 -2.46 2.89
C LEU A 193 21.83 -2.78 1.57
N HIS A 194 20.51 -2.92 1.66
CA HIS A 194 19.66 -3.26 0.52
C HIS A 194 18.79 -2.05 0.14
N PRO A 195 18.69 -1.68 -1.16
CA PRO A 195 17.80 -0.59 -1.60
C PRO A 195 16.35 -0.84 -1.19
N VAL A 196 15.86 -2.08 -1.32
CA VAL A 196 14.54 -2.50 -0.78
C VAL A 196 14.37 -2.18 0.71
N GLY A 197 15.36 -2.46 1.55
CA GLY A 197 15.28 -2.16 2.98
C GLY A 197 15.12 -0.66 3.26
N TYR A 198 15.83 0.19 2.51
CA TYR A 198 15.69 1.65 2.60
C TYR A 198 14.30 2.14 2.17
N VAL A 199 13.78 1.63 1.05
CA VAL A 199 12.43 1.99 0.57
C VAL A 199 11.36 1.57 1.59
N LEU A 200 11.46 0.38 2.17
CA LEU A 200 10.51 -0.10 3.18
C LEU A 200 10.59 0.69 4.48
N ALA A 201 11.80 1.02 4.93
CA ALA A 201 11.99 1.82 6.13
C ALA A 201 11.35 3.22 5.99
N THR A 202 11.34 3.78 4.78
CA THR A 202 10.84 5.13 4.49
C THR A 202 9.40 5.17 3.95
N ALA A 203 8.78 4.02 3.67
CA ALA A 203 7.49 3.91 2.99
C ALA A 203 6.34 4.70 3.66
N TYR A 204 6.40 4.86 4.98
CA TYR A 204 5.41 5.57 5.80
C TYR A 204 6.00 6.76 6.56
N GLY A 205 7.14 7.28 6.11
CA GLY A 205 7.82 8.40 6.76
C GLY A 205 8.41 8.06 8.13
N ASP A 206 8.33 9.02 9.04
CA ASP A 206 8.84 8.97 10.43
C ASP A 206 8.12 7.93 11.31
N THR A 207 6.85 7.65 11.00
CA THR A 207 6.01 6.68 11.72
C THR A 207 6.04 5.29 11.10
N SER A 208 6.99 5.00 10.22
CA SER A 208 7.05 3.72 9.54
C SER A 208 7.17 2.56 10.52
N PRO A 209 6.17 1.65 10.60
CA PRO A 209 6.22 0.52 11.52
C PRO A 209 7.21 -0.56 11.04
N MET A 210 7.79 -0.39 9.86
CA MET A 210 8.50 -1.45 9.14
C MET A 210 9.98 -1.51 9.49
N TRP A 211 10.63 -0.36 9.70
CA TRP A 211 12.10 -0.33 9.79
C TRP A 211 12.65 -1.23 10.91
N TRP A 212 11.99 -1.26 12.07
CA TRP A 212 12.44 -2.02 13.23
C TRP A 212 12.28 -3.55 13.06
N PRO A 213 11.09 -4.08 12.69
CA PRO A 213 10.95 -5.50 12.37
C PRO A 213 11.92 -5.98 11.28
N PHE A 214 12.13 -5.19 10.22
CA PHE A 214 13.08 -5.55 9.16
C PHE A 214 14.51 -5.60 9.66
N LEU A 215 14.92 -4.63 10.48
CA LEU A 215 16.25 -4.61 11.09
C LEU A 215 16.44 -5.85 11.99
N LEU A 216 15.45 -6.20 12.80
CA LEU A 216 15.50 -7.36 13.67
C LEU A 216 15.59 -8.67 12.87
N ILE A 217 14.78 -8.84 11.82
CA ILE A 217 14.86 -9.99 10.92
C ILE A 217 16.22 -10.05 10.24
N TRP A 218 16.76 -8.91 9.78
CA TRP A 218 18.08 -8.84 9.17
C TRP A 218 19.19 -9.26 10.14
N ILE A 219 19.16 -8.79 11.39
CA ILE A 219 20.11 -9.19 12.44
C ILE A 219 19.99 -10.70 12.69
N LEU A 220 18.79 -11.21 12.97
CA LEU A 220 18.57 -12.64 13.25
C LEU A 220 19.03 -13.52 12.09
N LYS A 221 18.64 -13.17 10.85
CA LYS A 221 19.05 -13.89 9.65
C LYS A 221 20.57 -13.87 9.47
N SER A 222 21.20 -12.73 9.70
CA SER A 222 22.65 -12.58 9.58
C SER A 222 23.39 -13.42 10.63
N LEU A 223 22.93 -13.43 11.88
CA LEU A 223 23.49 -14.26 12.95
C LEU A 223 23.29 -15.76 12.65
N LEU A 224 22.09 -16.16 12.21
CA LEU A 224 21.79 -17.55 11.85
C LEU A 224 22.65 -18.06 10.70
N LEU A 225 22.85 -17.26 9.65
CA LEU A 225 23.69 -17.63 8.52
C LEU A 225 25.17 -17.64 8.90
N ARG A 226 25.63 -16.69 9.74
CA ARG A 226 27.03 -16.59 10.17
C ARG A 226 27.45 -17.71 11.12
N TYR A 227 26.60 -18.08 12.08
CA TYR A 227 26.95 -19.09 13.09
C TYR A 227 26.37 -20.48 12.81
N GLY A 228 25.18 -20.56 12.22
CA GLY A 228 24.48 -21.83 11.97
C GLY A 228 24.60 -22.36 10.54
N GLY A 229 25.05 -21.52 9.60
CA GLY A 229 25.11 -21.86 8.18
C GLY A 229 23.74 -22.16 7.55
N LEU A 230 23.76 -22.61 6.28
CA LEU A 230 22.54 -22.84 5.50
C LEU A 230 21.67 -23.98 6.06
N ARG A 231 22.28 -24.98 6.71
CA ARG A 231 21.56 -26.13 7.29
C ARG A 231 20.67 -25.72 8.46
N SER A 232 21.17 -24.86 9.35
CA SER A 232 20.40 -24.35 10.49
C SER A 232 19.28 -23.43 10.01
N TYR A 233 19.55 -22.59 9.01
CA TYR A 233 18.53 -21.75 8.38
C TYR A 233 17.36 -22.59 7.83
N ARG A 234 17.65 -23.66 7.07
CA ARG A 234 16.60 -24.55 6.52
C ARG A 234 15.79 -25.27 7.61
N ARG A 235 16.42 -25.62 8.74
CA ARG A 235 15.72 -26.25 9.88
C ARG A 235 14.76 -25.29 10.61
N LEU A 236 15.08 -23.99 10.62
CA LEU A 236 14.23 -22.96 11.26
C LEU A 236 13.16 -22.40 10.34
N LEU A 237 13.22 -22.69 9.04
CA LEU A 237 12.24 -22.23 8.05
C LEU A 237 10.79 -22.55 8.45
N PRO A 238 10.44 -23.77 8.93
CA PRO A 238 9.08 -24.07 9.36
C PRO A 238 8.62 -23.21 10.54
N ALA A 239 9.52 -22.85 11.45
CA ALA A 239 9.20 -21.99 12.59
C ALA A 239 8.86 -20.56 12.12
N PHE A 240 9.63 -20.00 11.18
CA PHE A 240 9.31 -18.69 10.59
C PHE A 240 7.98 -18.69 9.83
N VAL A 241 7.70 -19.74 9.06
CA VAL A 241 6.40 -19.91 8.41
C VAL A 241 5.28 -20.00 9.45
N GLY A 242 5.50 -20.73 10.55
CA GLY A 242 4.58 -20.79 11.68
C GLY A 242 4.31 -19.43 12.32
N PHE A 243 5.33 -18.58 12.49
CA PHE A 243 5.14 -17.20 12.97
C PHE A 243 4.28 -16.37 12.02
N ILE A 244 4.51 -16.47 10.71
CA ILE A 244 3.71 -15.76 9.70
C ILE A 244 2.25 -16.22 9.77
N ILE A 245 2.00 -17.53 9.74
CA ILE A 245 0.65 -18.09 9.81
C ILE A 245 -0.02 -17.70 11.13
N GLY A 246 0.69 -17.83 12.25
CA GLY A 246 0.18 -17.45 13.57
C GLY A 246 -0.20 -15.98 13.67
N HIS A 247 0.61 -15.08 13.09
CA HIS A 247 0.29 -13.66 13.02
C HIS A 247 -1.01 -13.40 12.23
N TYR A 248 -1.18 -14.03 11.07
CA TYR A 248 -2.42 -13.90 10.29
C TYR A 248 -3.64 -14.52 10.98
N LEU A 249 -3.49 -15.68 11.60
CA LEU A 249 -4.57 -16.35 12.34
C LEU A 249 -5.01 -15.50 13.53
N VAL A 250 -4.08 -15.03 14.35
CA VAL A 250 -4.40 -14.21 15.52
C VAL A 250 -4.89 -12.83 15.10
N GLY A 251 -4.22 -12.14 14.17
CA GLY A 251 -4.62 -10.78 13.77
C GLY A 251 -5.91 -10.73 12.96
N GLY A 252 -6.14 -11.73 12.09
CA GLY A 252 -7.30 -11.77 11.19
C GLY A 252 -8.54 -12.43 11.80
N LEU A 253 -8.38 -13.53 12.56
CA LEU A 253 -9.52 -14.31 13.07
C LEU A 253 -9.56 -14.31 14.61
N GLY A 254 -8.43 -14.59 15.25
CA GLY A 254 -8.35 -14.80 16.69
C GLY A 254 -8.72 -13.54 17.48
N TRP A 255 -8.19 -12.39 17.09
CA TRP A 255 -8.46 -11.14 17.77
C TRP A 255 -9.91 -10.68 17.56
N SER A 256 -10.39 -10.77 16.32
CA SER A 256 -11.78 -10.54 15.95
C SER A 256 -12.78 -11.36 16.78
N LEU A 257 -12.43 -12.59 17.15
CA LEU A 257 -13.23 -13.42 18.05
C LEU A 257 -13.02 -13.07 19.53
N LEU A 258 -11.79 -12.74 19.94
CA LEU A 258 -11.50 -12.33 21.32
C LEU A 258 -12.14 -10.98 21.66
N SER A 259 -12.27 -10.07 20.69
CA SER A 259 -12.83 -8.74 20.89
C SER A 259 -14.30 -8.76 21.31
N THR A 260 -15.05 -9.81 20.96
CA THR A 260 -16.45 -9.97 21.38
C THR A 260 -16.60 -10.38 22.84
N TYR A 261 -15.56 -10.95 23.43
CA TYR A 261 -15.52 -11.37 24.84
C TYR A 261 -14.68 -10.42 25.72
N ALA A 262 -13.87 -9.55 25.12
CA ALA A 262 -13.04 -8.58 25.83
C ALA A 262 -13.84 -7.32 26.21
N THR A 263 -13.41 -6.63 27.26
CA THR A 263 -13.97 -5.31 27.57
C THR A 263 -13.67 -4.33 26.42
N PRO A 264 -14.56 -3.36 26.15
CA PRO A 264 -14.38 -2.40 25.05
C PRO A 264 -13.00 -1.72 25.07
N ASP A 265 -12.48 -1.38 26.26
CA ASP A 265 -11.18 -0.73 26.43
C ASP A 265 -9.99 -1.56 25.92
N ILE A 266 -10.14 -2.88 25.86
CA ILE A 266 -9.14 -3.83 25.36
C ILE A 266 -9.42 -4.14 23.89
N ALA A 267 -10.69 -4.39 23.54
CA ALA A 267 -11.13 -4.64 22.17
C ALA A 267 -10.70 -3.52 21.21
N HIS A 268 -10.82 -2.26 21.63
CA HIS A 268 -10.48 -1.07 20.83
C HIS A 268 -8.97 -0.80 20.66
N ARG A 269 -8.08 -1.59 21.27
CA ARG A 269 -6.62 -1.39 21.16
C ARG A 269 -6.00 -2.05 19.93
N TYR A 270 -6.76 -2.86 19.19
CA TYR A 270 -6.28 -3.55 18.01
C TYR A 270 -7.13 -3.19 16.79
N TYR A 271 -6.55 -3.37 15.61
CA TYR A 271 -7.07 -2.81 14.36
C TYR A 271 -8.36 -3.48 13.86
N THR A 272 -8.52 -4.78 14.09
CA THR A 272 -9.70 -5.57 13.69
C THR A 272 -10.63 -5.73 14.88
N ILE A 273 -11.91 -5.37 14.76
CA ILE A 273 -12.89 -5.50 15.85
C ILE A 273 -14.21 -5.91 15.21
N PHE A 274 -14.85 -6.96 15.73
CA PHE A 274 -16.27 -7.21 15.46
C PHE A 274 -17.06 -6.79 16.70
N GLY A 275 -18.03 -5.90 16.50
CA GLY A 275 -18.81 -5.26 17.57
C GLY A 275 -19.17 -3.86 17.18
#